data_AF-B7Q575-F1
#
_entry.id   AF-B7Q575-F1
#
_cell.length_a   1.000
_cell.length_b   1.000
_cell.length_c   1.000
_cell.angle_alpha   90.00
_cell.angle_beta   90.00
_cell.angle_gamma   90.00
#
_symmetry.space_group_name_H-M   'P 1'
#
loop_
_entity.id
_entity.type
_entity.pdbx_description
1 polymer ?
#
loop_
_entity_poly.entity_id
_entity_poly.type
_entity_poly.pdbx_seq_one_letter_code
_entity_poly.pdbx_strand_id
1 'polypeptide(L)'
;MSRISQVGRTYRSGTFRCGPLHQMSLVGTVHEEVGGFFPEFLAVLERCPFLRLSMPWGPLSAVEMDSPQESNDGPILWVRPGEQLIPTAELALRSPSKRQSGAARRSELRKLQYLPRASEPRETLFEDRTKCHADHVGQGFDRLTTAAVGVLKAVHAGTW
;
A
#
# COMPACT_ATOMS: atom_id res chain seq x y z
N MET A 1 0.92 -10.55 15.20
CA MET A 1 2.12 -9.72 14.95
C MET A 1 1.67 -8.44 14.26
N SER A 2 2.13 -7.27 14.71
CA SER A 2 1.74 -5.99 14.09
C SER A 2 2.44 -5.81 12.73
N ARG A 3 1.76 -5.10 11.83
CA ARG A 3 2.24 -4.77 10.48
C ARG A 3 3.58 -4.03 10.50
N ILE A 4 3.74 -3.10 11.44
CA ILE A 4 4.99 -2.35 11.66
C ILE A 4 6.15 -3.29 11.95
N SER A 5 5.95 -4.33 12.78
CA SER A 5 7.02 -5.30 13.05
C SER A 5 7.41 -6.13 11.82
N GLN A 6 6.45 -6.40 10.91
CA GLN A 6 6.74 -7.12 9.67
C GLN A 6 7.55 -6.27 8.70
N VAL A 7 7.20 -4.99 8.56
CA VAL A 7 7.99 -4.03 7.77
C VAL A 7 9.40 -3.96 8.33
N GLY A 8 9.56 -3.78 9.64
CA GLY A 8 10.89 -3.68 10.25
C GLY A 8 11.76 -4.93 10.07
N ARG A 9 11.18 -6.12 10.11
CA ARG A 9 11.92 -7.39 9.92
C ARG A 9 12.31 -7.66 8.46
N THR A 10 11.57 -7.10 7.51
CA THR A 10 11.72 -7.43 6.08
C THR A 10 12.25 -6.28 5.24
N TYR A 11 12.38 -5.10 5.83
CA TYR A 11 12.97 -3.94 5.18
C TYR A 11 14.43 -4.20 4.83
N ARG A 12 14.79 -3.96 3.57
CA ARG A 12 16.16 -4.06 3.08
C ARG A 12 16.32 -3.19 1.84
N SER A 13 17.34 -2.32 1.83
CA SER A 13 17.74 -1.54 0.66
C SER A 13 16.59 -0.80 -0.05
N GLY A 14 15.65 -0.23 0.73
CA GLY A 14 14.55 0.59 0.20
C GLY A 14 13.24 -0.15 -0.09
N THR A 15 13.19 -1.48 0.01
CA THR A 15 11.95 -2.27 -0.12
C THR A 15 11.68 -3.09 1.13
N PHE A 16 10.46 -3.59 1.30
CA PHE A 16 10.12 -4.54 2.37
C PHE A 16 9.24 -5.69 1.83
N ARG A 17 9.31 -6.86 2.47
CA ARG A 17 8.65 -8.10 2.02
C ARG A 17 7.39 -8.43 2.81
N CYS A 18 6.44 -7.49 2.80
CA CYS A 18 5.05 -7.72 3.21
C CYS A 18 4.09 -6.90 2.34
N GLY A 19 2.78 -7.15 2.47
CA GLY A 19 1.78 -6.46 1.63
C GLY A 19 1.75 -4.94 1.82
N PRO A 20 1.25 -4.17 0.84
CA PRO A 20 1.10 -2.71 0.93
C PRO A 20 0.06 -2.33 1.98
N LEU A 21 0.22 -1.21 2.66
CA LEU A 21 -0.89 -0.61 3.42
C LEU A 21 -1.79 0.03 2.38
N HIS A 22 -3.03 -0.45 2.26
CA HIS A 22 -4.03 0.18 1.41
C HIS A 22 -4.38 1.56 1.96
N GLN A 23 -4.96 2.42 1.12
CA GLN A 23 -5.39 3.76 1.54
C GLN A 23 -6.26 3.69 2.80
N MET A 24 -5.97 4.59 3.72
CA MET A 24 -6.78 4.84 4.89
C MET A 24 -7.04 6.35 5.01
N SER A 25 -8.29 6.70 5.24
CA SER A 25 -8.68 8.09 5.47
C SER A 25 -8.15 8.61 6.79
N LEU A 26 -7.68 9.86 6.77
CA LEU A 26 -7.21 10.60 7.94
C LEU A 26 -8.26 11.54 8.53
N VAL A 27 -9.38 11.74 7.82
CA VAL A 27 -10.45 12.67 8.17
C VAL A 27 -11.71 11.96 8.66
N GLY A 28 -11.83 10.65 8.45
CA GLY A 28 -12.98 9.85 8.86
C GLY A 28 -13.44 8.91 7.77
N THR A 29 -14.37 8.01 8.11
CA THR A 29 -14.92 7.04 7.18
C THR A 29 -16.21 7.57 6.57
N VAL A 30 -16.08 8.44 5.57
CA VAL A 30 -17.17 8.75 4.64
C VAL A 30 -16.68 8.22 3.28
N HIS A 31 -17.37 7.22 2.75
CA HIS A 31 -17.00 6.41 1.57
C HIS A 31 -15.71 5.57 1.63
N GLU A 32 -14.71 5.89 2.47
CA GLU A 32 -13.56 5.01 2.70
C GLU A 32 -13.94 3.84 3.63
N GLU A 33 -13.61 2.61 3.21
CA GLU A 33 -13.90 1.39 3.98
C GLU A 33 -13.04 1.27 5.26
N VAL A 34 -11.93 2.02 5.35
CA VAL A 34 -10.94 1.94 6.44
C VAL A 34 -10.37 3.33 6.75
N GLY A 35 -10.24 3.69 8.03
CA GLY A 35 -9.64 4.96 8.45
C GLY A 35 -10.17 5.45 9.78
N GLY A 36 -9.97 6.74 10.04
CA GLY A 36 -10.41 7.41 11.25
C GLY A 36 -10.10 8.91 11.19
N PHE A 37 -10.51 9.66 12.21
CA PHE A 37 -10.14 11.06 12.34
C PHE A 37 -8.86 11.18 13.18
N PHE A 38 -7.78 11.69 12.59
CA PHE A 38 -6.46 11.77 13.21
C PHE A 38 -5.98 13.23 13.31
N PRO A 39 -6.55 14.02 14.24
CA PRO A 39 -6.29 15.46 14.33
C PRO A 39 -4.81 15.78 14.60
N GLU A 40 -4.10 14.99 15.41
CA GLU A 40 -2.68 15.27 15.66
C GLU A 40 -1.82 15.08 14.39
N PHE A 41 -2.20 14.15 13.53
CA PHE A 41 -1.48 13.91 12.27
C PHE A 41 -1.79 15.00 11.24
N LEU A 42 -3.06 15.42 11.14
CA LEU A 42 -3.44 16.56 10.29
C LEU A 42 -2.70 17.84 10.70
N ALA A 43 -2.61 18.11 12.01
CA ALA A 43 -1.85 19.23 12.53
C ALA A 43 -0.35 19.18 12.16
N VAL A 44 0.24 17.99 11.99
CA VAL A 44 1.62 17.86 11.50
C VAL A 44 1.72 18.25 10.03
N LEU A 45 0.75 17.87 9.19
CA LEU A 45 0.73 18.25 7.77
C LEU A 45 0.56 19.77 7.62
N GLU A 46 -0.32 20.38 8.39
CA GLU A 46 -0.62 21.82 8.35
C GLU A 46 0.52 22.72 8.85
N ARG A 47 1.55 22.16 9.52
CA ARG A 47 2.79 22.91 9.82
C ARG A 47 3.52 23.31 8.54
N CYS A 48 3.31 22.59 7.44
CA CYS A 48 3.84 22.99 6.14
C CYS A 48 2.97 24.11 5.57
N PRO A 49 3.54 25.31 5.29
CA PRO A 49 2.75 26.45 4.81
C PRO A 49 2.09 26.18 3.46
N PHE A 50 2.70 25.35 2.60
CA PHE A 50 2.11 24.96 1.33
C PHE A 50 0.90 24.05 1.51
N LEU A 51 1.01 23.02 2.37
CA LEU A 51 -0.09 22.10 2.62
C LEU A 51 -1.25 22.80 3.31
N ARG A 52 -0.98 23.70 4.27
CA ARG A 52 -2.02 24.48 4.94
C ARG A 52 -2.87 25.28 3.96
N LEU A 53 -2.28 25.79 2.88
CA LEU A 53 -3.01 26.52 1.84
C LEU A 53 -3.86 25.59 0.96
N SER A 54 -3.34 24.41 0.65
CA SER A 54 -3.92 23.47 -0.31
C SER A 54 -4.69 22.30 0.32
N MET A 55 -4.92 22.29 1.63
CA MET A 55 -5.81 21.31 2.26
C MET A 55 -7.23 21.43 1.66
N PRO A 56 -8.05 20.36 1.72
CA PRO A 56 -9.45 20.44 1.26
C PRO A 56 -10.28 21.52 1.95
N TRP A 57 -9.91 21.90 3.18
CA TRP A 57 -10.48 23.02 3.96
C TRP A 57 -9.54 24.24 4.03
N GLY A 58 -8.49 24.25 3.20
CA GLY A 58 -7.51 25.33 3.15
C GLY A 58 -8.02 26.53 2.35
N PRO A 59 -7.39 27.71 2.48
CA PRO A 59 -7.79 28.94 1.79
C PRO A 59 -7.84 28.87 0.25
N LEU A 60 -7.17 27.92 -0.39
CA LEU A 60 -7.21 27.73 -1.85
C LEU A 60 -8.28 26.74 -2.30
N SER A 61 -9.02 26.14 -1.35
CA SER A 61 -10.13 25.26 -1.68
C SER A 61 -11.29 26.06 -2.26
N ALA A 62 -11.96 25.48 -3.25
CA ALA A 62 -13.20 26.03 -3.79
C ALA A 62 -14.42 25.76 -2.88
N VAL A 63 -14.26 24.83 -1.92
CA VAL A 63 -15.33 24.42 -1.00
C VAL A 63 -14.96 24.87 0.40
N GLU A 64 -15.88 25.59 1.06
CA GLU A 64 -15.77 25.93 2.47
C GLU A 64 -16.35 24.78 3.31
N MET A 65 -15.65 24.42 4.38
CA MET A 65 -16.02 23.33 5.28
C MET A 65 -15.80 23.79 6.72
N ASP A 66 -16.69 23.37 7.63
CA ASP A 66 -16.57 23.73 9.06
C ASP A 66 -15.60 22.80 9.79
N SER A 67 -15.46 21.56 9.31
CA SER A 67 -14.59 20.55 9.89
C SER A 67 -13.89 19.71 8.82
N PRO A 68 -12.62 19.31 9.03
CA PRO A 68 -11.95 18.32 8.19
C PRO A 68 -12.74 17.04 7.95
N GLN A 69 -13.57 16.64 8.92
CA GLN A 69 -14.35 15.39 8.86
C GLN A 69 -15.46 15.39 7.80
N GLU A 70 -15.82 16.57 7.28
CA GLU A 70 -16.80 16.73 6.21
C GLU A 70 -16.16 16.51 4.83
N SER A 71 -14.83 16.45 4.76
CA SER A 71 -14.11 16.29 3.50
C SER A 71 -14.22 14.87 2.94
N ASN A 72 -14.58 14.78 1.67
CA ASN A 72 -14.49 13.56 0.86
C ASN A 72 -13.22 13.51 0.00
N ASP A 73 -12.40 14.55 0.03
CA ASP A 73 -11.20 14.70 -0.82
C ASP A 73 -9.92 14.18 -0.13
N GLY A 74 -10.06 13.64 1.09
CA GLY A 74 -8.97 13.16 1.94
C GLY A 74 -8.61 14.15 3.05
N PRO A 75 -7.36 14.12 3.57
CA PRO A 75 -6.23 13.32 3.12
C PRO A 75 -6.35 11.82 3.42
N ILE A 76 -5.69 11.00 2.60
CA ILE A 76 -5.54 9.55 2.78
C ILE A 76 -4.05 9.17 2.91
N LEU A 77 -3.76 8.11 3.68
CA LEU A 77 -2.41 7.56 3.86
C LEU A 77 -2.34 6.13 3.34
N TRP A 78 -1.29 5.80 2.60
CA TRP A 78 -0.97 4.42 2.22
C TRP A 78 0.54 4.20 2.23
N VAL A 79 0.96 2.93 2.16
CA VAL A 79 2.39 2.57 2.15
C VAL A 79 2.62 1.48 1.12
N ARG A 80 3.57 1.70 0.23
CA ARG A 80 3.92 0.78 -0.86
C ARG A 80 5.26 0.05 -0.55
N PRO A 81 5.37 -1.27 -0.78
CA PRO A 81 6.59 -2.04 -0.52
C PRO A 81 7.71 -1.83 -1.54
N GLY A 82 7.40 -1.27 -2.71
CA GLY A 82 8.33 -1.11 -3.83
C GLY A 82 8.34 -2.34 -4.75
N GLU A 83 8.58 -2.08 -6.03
CA GLU A 83 8.71 -3.10 -7.08
C GLU A 83 9.92 -4.01 -6.80
N GLN A 84 9.73 -5.32 -6.89
CA GLN A 84 10.74 -6.29 -6.47
C GLN A 84 10.50 -7.69 -7.05
N LEU A 85 11.56 -8.49 -7.15
CA LEU A 85 11.46 -9.91 -7.45
C LEU A 85 11.17 -10.69 -6.15
N ILE A 86 10.08 -11.45 -6.14
CA ILE A 86 9.67 -12.27 -5.00
C ILE A 86 9.97 -13.74 -5.29
N PRO A 87 10.70 -14.46 -4.43
CA PRO A 87 10.96 -15.89 -4.61
C PRO A 87 9.68 -16.71 -4.62
N THR A 88 9.52 -17.60 -5.61
CA THR A 88 8.34 -18.47 -5.75
C THR A 88 8.20 -19.44 -4.57
N ALA A 89 9.31 -19.78 -3.89
CA ALA A 89 9.30 -20.56 -2.66
C ALA A 89 8.55 -19.86 -1.51
N GLU A 90 8.60 -18.53 -1.44
CA GLU A 90 7.86 -17.75 -0.43
C GLU A 90 6.37 -17.64 -0.78
N LEU A 91 6.01 -17.70 -2.07
CA LEU A 91 4.61 -17.73 -2.54
C LEU A 91 3.93 -19.06 -2.21
N ALA A 92 4.64 -20.18 -2.32
CA ALA A 92 4.13 -21.52 -1.99
C ALA A 92 3.76 -21.67 -0.50
N LEU A 93 4.39 -20.90 0.38
CA LEU A 93 4.12 -20.91 1.82
C LEU A 93 2.89 -20.08 2.22
N ARG A 94 2.38 -19.22 1.33
CA ARG A 94 1.32 -18.25 1.66
C ARG A 94 -0.07 -18.57 1.09
N SER A 95 -0.20 -19.50 0.15
CA SER A 95 -1.49 -19.91 -0.40
C SER A 95 -2.15 -21.01 0.44
N PRO A 96 -3.27 -20.75 1.15
CA PRO A 96 -3.97 -21.78 1.93
C PRO A 96 -4.58 -22.89 1.04
N SER A 97 -4.83 -22.56 -0.23
CA SER A 97 -5.56 -23.38 -1.20
C SER A 97 -4.72 -24.42 -1.95
N LYS A 98 -3.38 -24.37 -1.87
CA LYS A 98 -2.49 -25.40 -2.44
C LYS A 98 -1.94 -26.39 -1.39
N ARG A 99 -2.66 -26.58 -0.28
CA ARG A 99 -2.53 -27.81 0.52
C ARG A 99 -3.36 -28.94 -0.09
N GLN A 100 -3.11 -29.25 -1.35
CA GLN A 100 -3.56 -30.48 -2.01
C GLN A 100 -2.35 -30.97 -2.82
N SER A 101 -1.93 -32.22 -2.80
CA SER A 101 -2.42 -33.44 -2.18
C SER A 101 -1.27 -34.45 -2.24
N GLY A 102 -1.22 -35.42 -1.32
CA GLY A 102 -0.79 -36.80 -1.57
C GLY A 102 0.53 -37.16 -2.29
N ALA A 103 1.46 -36.23 -2.58
CA ALA A 103 2.70 -36.55 -3.29
C ALA A 103 3.91 -36.73 -2.36
N ALA A 104 3.88 -36.15 -1.16
CA ALA A 104 4.99 -36.20 -0.19
C ALA A 104 5.15 -37.55 0.55
N ARG A 105 4.43 -38.60 0.12
CA ARG A 105 4.60 -39.98 0.62
C ARG A 105 5.17 -40.92 -0.44
N ARG A 106 6.04 -40.42 -1.32
CA ARG A 106 6.70 -41.22 -2.36
C ARG A 106 8.22 -41.12 -2.25
N SER A 107 8.77 -42.15 -1.61
CA SER A 107 10.13 -42.74 -1.70
C SER A 107 11.32 -41.79 -1.95
N GLU A 108 12.21 -41.72 -0.95
CA GLU A 108 13.57 -41.16 -1.02
C GLU A 108 14.35 -41.62 -2.27
N LEU A 109 14.09 -42.83 -2.78
CA LEU A 109 14.75 -43.38 -3.97
C LEU A 109 14.37 -42.64 -5.27
N ARG A 110 13.21 -41.96 -5.34
CA ARG A 110 12.86 -41.10 -6.49
C ARG A 110 13.59 -39.76 -6.49
N LYS A 111 14.16 -39.34 -5.35
CA LYS A 111 14.97 -38.10 -5.27
C LYS A 111 16.37 -38.29 -5.88
N LEU A 112 16.82 -39.54 -6.05
CA LEU A 112 18.09 -39.90 -6.69
C LEU A 112 17.98 -40.00 -8.23
N GLN A 113 16.76 -40.11 -8.77
CA GLN A 113 16.55 -39.96 -10.20
C GLN A 113 16.80 -38.48 -10.53
N TYR A 114 17.75 -38.21 -11.42
CA TYR A 114 18.11 -36.88 -11.90
C TYR A 114 16.82 -36.11 -12.24
N LEU A 115 16.39 -35.26 -11.32
CA LEU A 115 15.22 -34.42 -11.55
C LEU A 115 15.63 -33.43 -12.63
N PRO A 116 14.94 -33.38 -13.78
CA PRO A 116 15.25 -32.40 -14.80
C PRO A 116 15.27 -31.02 -14.14
N ARG A 117 16.34 -30.26 -14.40
CA ARG A 117 16.53 -28.92 -13.85
C ARG A 117 15.22 -28.16 -14.07
N ALA A 118 14.54 -27.80 -12.98
CA ALA A 118 13.25 -27.14 -13.06
C ALA A 118 13.41 -25.88 -13.93
N SER A 119 12.73 -25.86 -15.08
CA SER A 119 12.67 -24.72 -15.98
C SER A 119 11.73 -23.62 -15.48
N GLU A 120 11.02 -23.88 -14.38
CA GLU A 120 10.08 -22.94 -13.80
C GLU A 120 10.80 -21.71 -13.19
N PRO A 121 10.27 -20.50 -13.41
CA PRO A 121 10.79 -19.28 -12.78
C PRO A 121 10.83 -19.38 -11.26
N ARG A 122 12.00 -19.14 -10.70
CA ARG A 122 12.24 -19.18 -9.24
C ARG A 122 11.83 -17.90 -8.53
N GLU A 123 11.50 -16.86 -9.30
CA GLU A 123 11.10 -15.56 -8.83
C GLU A 123 9.96 -15.02 -9.72
N THR A 124 9.12 -14.18 -9.14
CA THR A 124 8.06 -13.46 -9.86
C THR A 124 8.19 -11.97 -9.57
N LEU A 125 8.05 -11.14 -10.60
CA LEU A 125 8.05 -9.69 -10.44
C LEU A 125 6.76 -9.25 -9.74
N PHE A 126 6.90 -8.60 -8.59
CA PHE A 126 5.83 -7.85 -7.96
C PHE A 126 5.86 -6.42 -8.50
N GLU A 127 4.94 -6.11 -9.40
CA GLU A 127 4.78 -4.77 -9.95
C GLU A 127 4.03 -3.87 -8.96
N ASP A 128 4.66 -2.77 -8.58
CA ASP A 128 4.14 -1.81 -7.61
C ASP A 128 3.78 -0.49 -8.32
N ARG A 129 2.68 -0.51 -9.09
CA ARG A 129 2.32 0.59 -10.01
C ARG A 129 0.87 1.02 -9.86
N THR A 130 0.62 2.31 -10.13
CA THR A 130 -0.71 2.88 -10.34
C THR A 130 -0.85 3.20 -11.82
N LYS A 131 -1.95 2.77 -12.46
CA LYS A 131 -2.21 3.04 -13.88
C LYS A 131 -2.44 4.53 -14.12
N CYS A 132 -2.27 4.99 -15.36
CA CYS A 132 -2.60 6.36 -15.73
C CYS A 132 -4.09 6.64 -15.48
N HIS A 133 -4.34 7.79 -14.84
CA HIS A 133 -5.68 8.32 -14.57
C HIS A 133 -5.56 9.83 -14.36
N ALA A 134 -6.72 10.50 -14.32
CA ALA A 134 -6.83 11.86 -13.80
C ALA A 134 -7.73 11.81 -12.56
N ASP A 135 -7.49 12.71 -11.61
CA ASP A 135 -8.28 12.82 -10.38
C ASP A 135 -9.52 13.68 -10.63
N HIS A 136 -10.63 13.28 -10.00
CA HIS A 136 -11.90 13.97 -10.20
C HIS A 136 -12.72 14.01 -8.91
N VAL A 137 -13.57 15.02 -8.83
CA VAL A 137 -14.67 15.12 -7.86
C VAL A 137 -16.01 14.97 -8.59
N GLY A 138 -17.07 14.62 -7.86
CA GLY A 138 -18.41 14.41 -8.41
C GLY A 138 -18.62 13.04 -9.07
N GLN A 139 -19.83 12.78 -9.55
CA GLN A 139 -20.21 11.51 -10.18
C GLN A 139 -20.91 11.74 -11.52
N GLY A 140 -20.75 10.78 -12.45
CA GLY A 140 -21.44 10.80 -13.73
C GLY A 140 -21.05 12.00 -14.61
N PHE A 141 -22.05 12.79 -15.00
CA PHE A 141 -21.88 13.95 -15.88
C PHE A 141 -21.34 15.20 -15.16
N ASP A 142 -21.42 15.25 -13.83
CA ASP A 142 -20.93 16.37 -13.02
C ASP A 142 -19.45 16.21 -12.60
N ARG A 143 -18.73 15.33 -13.31
CA ARG A 143 -17.36 14.99 -12.97
C ARG A 143 -16.43 16.12 -13.39
N LEU A 144 -15.78 16.74 -12.40
CA LEU A 144 -14.82 17.81 -12.59
C LEU A 144 -13.42 17.32 -12.27
N THR A 145 -12.42 17.71 -13.06
CA THR A 145 -11.02 17.41 -12.74
C THR A 145 -10.62 18.17 -11.48
N THR A 146 -9.91 17.49 -10.57
CA THR A 146 -9.41 18.11 -9.33
C THR A 146 -7.89 18.08 -9.27
N ALA A 147 -7.33 18.97 -8.46
CA ALA A 147 -5.90 18.96 -8.17
C ALA A 147 -5.57 17.83 -7.18
N ALA A 148 -4.43 17.18 -7.36
CA ALA A 148 -3.89 16.22 -6.41
C ALA A 148 -2.63 16.78 -5.75
N VAL A 149 -2.58 16.72 -4.42
CA VAL A 149 -1.41 17.12 -3.63
C VAL A 149 -0.88 15.89 -2.90
N GLY A 150 0.39 15.57 -3.11
CA GLY A 150 1.04 14.38 -2.54
C GLY A 150 2.19 14.73 -1.60
N VAL A 151 2.27 14.00 -0.48
CA VAL A 151 3.43 14.03 0.42
C VAL A 151 4.09 12.66 0.41
N LEU A 152 5.36 12.60 0.04
CA LEU A 152 6.13 11.35 -0.01
C LEU A 152 7.10 11.29 1.17
N LYS A 153 7.03 10.20 1.93
CA LYS A 153 8.01 9.85 2.96
C LYS A 153 8.51 8.43 2.71
N ALA A 154 9.82 8.29 2.57
CA ALA A 154 10.45 6.98 2.43
C ALA A 154 10.25 6.14 3.71
N VAL A 155 10.00 4.84 3.53
CA VAL A 155 10.00 3.90 4.64
C VAL A 155 11.45 3.67 5.06
N HIS A 156 11.70 3.75 6.36
CA HIS A 156 12.97 3.42 6.97
C HIS A 156 12.71 2.59 8.22
N ALA A 157 13.40 1.46 8.35
CA ALA A 157 13.32 0.63 9.55
C ALA A 157 14.71 0.12 9.93
N GLY A 158 15.11 0.39 11.17
CA GLY A 158 16.45 0.10 11.69
C GLY A 158 17.06 1.33 12.38
N THR A 159 18.25 1.12 12.95
CA THR A 159 19.15 2.18 13.42
C THR A 159 20.39 2.15 12.52
N TRP A 160 20.96 3.32 12.25
CA TRP A 160 22.23 3.48 11.53
C TRP A 160 23.37 2.82 12.28
#